data_AF-A0A1G6T6P2-F1
#
_entry.id   AF-A0A1G6T6P2-F1
#
_cell.length_a   1.000
_cell.length_b   1.000
_cell.length_c   1.000
_cell.angle_alpha   90.00
_cell.angle_beta   90.00
_cell.angle_gamma   90.00
#
_symmetry.space_group_name_H-M   'P 1'
#
loop_
_entity.id
_entity.type
_entity.pdbx_description
1 polymer ?
#
loop_
_entity_poly.entity_id
_entity_poly.type
_entity_poly.pdbx_seq_one_letter_code
_entity_poly.pdbx_strand_id
1 'polypeptide(L)'
;MKKNSLLLLLVLLMFSFSCQEKVDPLLACGVENPTENLDWLNELIEQLEVTEFGRTFNYITEGIFQDQTLFVLQNCCPNCNSVPIFYDCQGNVFNTAEISIADLSEVQLIWKSEFSSCTVGE
;
A
#
# COMPACT_ATOMS: atom_id res chain seq x y z
N MET A 1 -30.44 26.93 -47.09
CA MET A 1 -30.21 25.71 -46.28
C MET A 1 -28.70 25.53 -46.09
N LYS A 2 -28.10 25.96 -44.98
CA LYS A 2 -26.66 25.67 -44.66
C LYS A 2 -26.15 26.21 -43.31
N LYS A 3 -26.84 27.18 -42.67
CA LYS A 3 -26.34 27.79 -41.41
C LYS A 3 -26.70 27.01 -40.12
N ASN A 4 -27.83 26.29 -40.08
CA ASN A 4 -28.23 25.54 -38.87
C ASN A 4 -27.52 24.18 -38.72
N SER A 5 -26.82 23.70 -39.75
CA SER A 5 -26.09 22.43 -39.70
C SER A 5 -24.72 22.56 -39.03
N LEU A 6 -24.14 23.77 -38.98
CA LEU A 6 -22.81 24.01 -38.40
C LEU A 6 -22.87 24.08 -36.86
N LEU A 7 -23.99 24.56 -36.31
CA LEU A 7 -24.19 24.70 -34.87
C LEU A 7 -24.33 23.33 -34.18
N LEU A 8 -24.94 22.37 -34.87
CA LEU A 8 -25.14 21.00 -34.36
C LEU A 8 -23.82 20.21 -34.27
N LEU A 9 -22.87 20.50 -35.17
CA LEU A 9 -21.55 19.86 -35.17
C LEU A 9 -20.66 20.37 -34.02
N LEU A 10 -20.83 21.64 -33.62
CA LEU A 10 -20.05 22.27 -32.55
C LEU A 10 -20.45 21.77 -31.15
N VAL A 11 -21.72 21.41 -30.96
CA VAL A 11 -22.24 20.87 -29.69
C VAL A 11 -21.81 19.42 -29.47
N LEU A 12 -21.61 18.64 -30.54
CA LEU A 12 -21.15 17.25 -30.44
C LEU A 12 -19.67 17.12 -30.05
N LEU A 13 -18.85 18.12 -30.34
CA LEU A 13 -17.42 18.15 -30.01
C LEU A 13 -17.12 18.44 -28.53
N MET A 14 -18.12 18.86 -27.74
CA MET A 14 -17.94 19.14 -26.31
C MET A 14 -18.15 17.91 -25.41
N PHE A 15 -18.57 16.76 -25.96
CA PHE A 15 -18.81 15.53 -25.19
C PHE A 15 -17.66 14.51 -25.23
N SER A 16 -16.53 14.80 -25.90
CA SER A 16 -15.44 13.84 -26.07
C SER A 16 -14.29 13.94 -25.05
N PHE A 17 -14.42 14.77 -24.01
CA PHE A 17 -13.51 14.77 -22.86
C PHE A 17 -14.17 14.08 -21.65
N SER A 18 -14.62 12.84 -21.84
CA SER A 18 -14.67 11.92 -20.70
C SER A 18 -13.22 11.56 -20.44
N CYS A 19 -12.60 12.26 -19.49
CA CYS A 19 -11.36 11.80 -18.90
C CYS A 19 -11.72 10.44 -18.29
N GLN A 20 -11.33 9.36 -18.96
CA GLN A 20 -11.16 8.10 -18.25
C GLN A 20 -10.06 8.42 -17.24
N GLU A 21 -10.45 8.62 -15.98
CA GLU A 21 -9.52 8.40 -14.88
C GLU A 21 -8.93 7.03 -15.17
N LYS A 22 -7.69 7.04 -15.68
CA LYS A 22 -6.85 5.88 -15.56
C LYS A 22 -6.81 5.70 -14.06
N VAL A 23 -7.48 4.67 -13.58
CA VAL A 23 -7.31 4.21 -12.21
C VAL A 23 -5.85 3.80 -12.19
N ASP A 24 -4.98 4.76 -11.88
CA ASP A 24 -3.59 4.46 -11.58
C ASP A 24 -3.65 3.38 -10.50
N PRO A 25 -2.80 2.34 -10.57
CA PRO A 25 -2.71 1.40 -9.47
C PRO A 25 -2.55 2.24 -8.20
N LEU A 26 -3.45 2.06 -7.23
CA LEU A 26 -3.49 2.83 -5.99
C LEU A 26 -2.07 2.89 -5.44
N LEU A 27 -1.39 4.01 -5.66
CA LEU A 27 0.00 4.16 -5.27
C LEU A 27 0.01 4.23 -3.76
N ALA A 28 0.60 3.24 -3.10
CA ALA A 28 0.79 3.24 -1.66
C ALA A 28 1.49 4.54 -1.26
N CYS A 29 0.79 5.40 -0.52
CA CYS A 29 1.32 6.71 -0.13
C CYS A 29 1.76 7.62 -1.29
N GLY A 30 1.21 7.44 -2.49
CA GLY A 30 1.54 8.23 -3.67
C GLY A 30 2.89 7.89 -4.31
N VAL A 31 3.52 6.78 -3.94
CA VAL A 31 4.77 6.31 -4.53
C VAL A 31 4.61 4.93 -5.17
N GLU A 32 5.36 4.67 -6.24
CA GLU A 32 5.56 3.31 -6.75
C GLU A 32 6.54 2.58 -5.81
N ASN A 33 6.41 1.26 -5.66
CA ASN A 33 7.33 0.42 -4.89
C ASN A 33 7.75 1.05 -3.54
N PRO A 34 6.85 1.09 -2.54
CA PRO A 34 7.07 1.83 -1.29
C PRO A 34 8.31 1.36 -0.52
N THR A 35 8.71 0.09 -0.65
CA THR A 35 9.92 -0.44 0.01
C THR A 35 11.23 0.13 -0.52
N GLU A 36 11.22 0.70 -1.74
CA GLU A 36 12.35 1.39 -2.34
C GLU A 36 12.24 2.92 -2.26
N ASN A 37 11.01 3.45 -2.24
CA ASN A 37 10.76 4.89 -2.39
C ASN A 37 10.26 5.61 -1.12
N LEU A 38 10.04 4.87 -0.02
CA LEU A 38 9.84 5.46 1.30
C LEU A 38 11.09 5.21 2.16
N ASP A 39 11.87 6.27 2.41
CA ASP A 39 13.14 6.19 3.16
C ASP A 39 12.98 5.48 4.50
N TRP A 40 11.95 5.83 5.29
CA TRP A 40 11.72 5.24 6.60
C TRP A 40 11.40 3.73 6.53
N LEU A 41 10.72 3.29 5.46
CA LEU A 41 10.35 1.89 5.28
C LEU A 41 11.56 1.08 4.83
N ASN A 42 12.37 1.67 3.96
CA ASN A 42 13.65 1.09 3.55
C ASN A 42 14.60 0.93 4.75
N GLU A 43 14.76 1.97 5.58
CA GLU A 43 15.55 1.91 6.81
C GLU A 43 15.02 0.86 7.80
N LEU A 44 13.69 0.72 7.94
CA LEU A 44 13.09 -0.33 8.76
C LEU A 44 13.46 -1.72 8.23
N ILE A 45 13.38 -1.93 6.92
CA ILE A 45 13.77 -3.19 6.27
C ILE A 45 15.25 -3.49 6.52
N GLU A 46 16.15 -2.52 6.35
CA GLU A 46 17.58 -2.69 6.64
C GLU A 46 17.82 -3.10 8.10
N GLN A 47 17.09 -2.51 9.04
CA GLN A 47 17.17 -2.87 10.46
C GLN A 47 16.68 -4.30 10.75
N LEU A 48 15.68 -4.78 10.02
CA LEU A 48 15.22 -6.16 10.16
C LEU A 48 16.23 -7.13 9.56
N GLU A 49 16.80 -6.78 8.40
CA GLU A 49 17.81 -7.58 7.69
C GLU A 49 19.10 -7.78 8.48
N VAL A 50 19.49 -6.86 9.37
CA VAL A 50 20.71 -7.06 10.18
C VAL A 50 20.54 -8.10 11.29
N THR A 51 19.31 -8.46 11.67
CA THR A 51 19.06 -9.42 12.75
C THR A 51 18.56 -10.77 12.23
N GLU A 52 18.98 -11.87 12.88
CA GLU A 52 18.50 -13.21 12.53
C GLU A 52 16.98 -13.33 12.72
N PHE A 53 16.46 -12.74 13.80
CA PHE A 53 15.02 -12.75 14.07
C PHE A 53 14.25 -12.00 12.99
N GLY A 54 14.69 -10.80 12.61
CA GLY A 54 14.07 -9.99 11.57
C GLY A 54 14.01 -10.72 10.23
N ARG A 55 15.13 -11.30 9.79
CA ARG A 55 15.17 -12.09 8.54
C ARG A 55 14.26 -13.31 8.58
N THR A 56 14.28 -14.05 9.68
CA THR A 56 13.61 -15.35 9.74
C THR A 56 12.11 -15.21 9.95
N PHE A 57 11.67 -14.25 10.77
CA PHE A 57 10.30 -14.23 11.28
C PHE A 57 9.52 -12.97 10.96
N ASN A 58 10.15 -11.85 10.61
CA ASN A 58 9.42 -10.63 10.29
C ASN A 58 9.03 -10.56 8.81
N TYR A 59 7.91 -9.88 8.57
CA TYR A 59 7.43 -9.51 7.26
C TYR A 59 6.63 -8.22 7.37
N ILE A 60 6.48 -7.52 6.25
CA ILE A 60 5.72 -6.28 6.15
C ILE A 60 4.66 -6.46 5.07
N THR A 61 3.42 -6.15 5.44
CA THR A 61 2.30 -6.02 4.51
C THR A 61 1.88 -4.57 4.43
N GLU A 62 1.24 -4.18 3.33
CA GLU A 62 0.43 -2.98 3.30
C GLU A 62 -1.05 -3.32 3.16
N GLY A 63 -1.92 -2.38 3.51
CA GLY A 63 -3.36 -2.48 3.30
C GLY A 63 -4.05 -1.13 3.46
N ILE A 64 -5.33 -1.07 3.13
CA ILE A 64 -6.14 0.14 3.22
C ILE A 64 -7.04 0.10 4.46
N PHE A 65 -7.02 1.18 5.23
CA PHE A 65 -7.93 1.43 6.35
C PHE A 65 -8.52 2.82 6.22
N GLN A 66 -9.85 2.94 6.13
CA GLN A 66 -10.54 4.24 6.01
C GLN A 66 -9.92 5.15 4.92
N ASP A 67 -9.71 4.59 3.72
CA ASP A 67 -9.08 5.26 2.57
C ASP A 67 -7.62 5.71 2.78
N GLN A 68 -6.97 5.27 3.85
CA GLN A 68 -5.55 5.51 4.13
C GLN A 68 -4.73 4.22 3.97
N THR A 69 -3.59 4.32 3.29
CA THR A 69 -2.59 3.24 3.27
C THR A 69 -1.91 3.12 4.62
N LEU A 70 -1.86 1.89 5.15
CA LEU A 70 -1.09 1.53 6.33
C LEU A 70 -0.10 0.41 6.00
N PHE A 71 1.08 0.49 6.61
CA PHE A 71 2.07 -0.58 6.58
C PHE A 71 2.05 -1.31 7.91
N VAL A 72 2.13 -2.63 7.88
CA VAL A 72 2.02 -3.48 9.07
C VAL A 72 3.25 -4.34 9.21
N LEU A 73 4.04 -4.08 10.25
CA LEU A 73 5.13 -4.95 10.67
C LEU A 73 4.56 -6.09 11.51
N GLN A 74 4.78 -7.32 11.05
CA GLN A 74 4.28 -8.53 11.66
C GLN A 74 5.39 -9.56 11.82
N ASN A 75 5.10 -10.66 12.50
CA ASN A 75 5.94 -11.85 12.47
C ASN A 75 5.14 -13.14 12.57
N CYS A 76 5.74 -14.25 12.12
CA CYS A 76 5.17 -15.59 12.20
C CYS A 76 5.82 -16.47 13.28
N CYS A 77 6.48 -15.86 14.27
CA CYS A 77 7.17 -16.60 15.32
C CYS A 77 6.15 -17.34 16.21
N PRO A 78 6.17 -18.69 16.28
CA PRO A 78 5.11 -19.47 16.94
C PRO A 78 5.05 -19.27 18.45
N ASN A 79 6.15 -18.82 19.07
CA ASN A 79 6.27 -18.62 20.52
C ASN A 79 6.43 -17.15 20.91
N CYS A 80 6.17 -16.22 20.00
CA CYS A 80 6.28 -14.79 20.27
C CYS A 80 4.92 -14.21 20.61
N ASN A 81 4.78 -13.58 21.78
CA ASN A 81 3.59 -12.81 22.13
C ASN A 81 3.75 -11.37 21.65
N SER A 82 3.66 -11.19 20.33
CA SER A 82 3.88 -9.91 19.66
C SER A 82 2.57 -9.36 19.10
N VAL A 83 2.48 -8.03 19.04
CA VAL A 83 1.36 -7.33 18.42
C VAL A 83 1.86 -6.68 17.13
N PRO A 84 1.10 -6.74 16.02
CA PRO A 84 1.42 -6.02 14.80
C PRO A 84 1.61 -4.52 15.06
N ILE A 85 2.60 -3.93 14.42
CA ILE A 85 2.82 -2.48 14.48
C ILE A 85 2.35 -1.87 13.17
N PHE A 86 1.46 -0.89 13.27
CA PHE A 86 0.89 -0.19 12.12
C PHE A 86 1.61 1.15 11.94
N TYR A 87 1.97 1.47 10.71
CA TYR A 87 2.63 2.71 10.34
C TYR A 87 1.80 3.44 9.28
N ASP A 88 1.70 4.76 9.42
CA ASP A 88 1.16 5.62 8.37
C ASP A 88 2.20 5.89 7.27
N CYS A 89 1.82 6.65 6.25
CA CYS A 89 2.69 7.01 5.14
C CYS A 89 3.94 7.81 5.54
N GLN A 90 3.92 8.45 6.70
CA GLN A 90 5.01 9.24 7.24
C GLN A 90 5.91 8.42 8.19
N GLY A 91 5.61 7.13 8.38
CA GLY A 91 6.36 6.25 9.28
C GLY A 91 6.02 6.45 10.76
N ASN A 92 4.93 7.17 11.08
CA ASN A 92 4.48 7.28 12.46
C ASN A 92 3.70 6.02 12.83
N VAL A 93 3.85 5.59 14.08
CA VAL A 93 3.02 4.51 14.62
C VAL A 93 1.56 4.97 14.64
N PHE A 94 0.72 4.29 13.87
CA PHE A 94 -0.72 4.51 13.84
C PHE A 94 -1.35 3.87 15.09
N ASN A 95 -2.33 4.57 15.70
CA ASN A 95 -2.89 4.15 16.98
C ASN A 95 -3.52 2.75 16.90
N THR A 96 -2.87 1.77 17.52
CA THR A 96 -3.20 0.35 17.40
C THR A 96 -4.40 -0.09 18.26
N ALA A 97 -4.92 0.78 19.13
CA ALA A 97 -6.01 0.43 20.04
C ALA A 97 -7.35 0.16 19.31
N GLU A 98 -7.48 0.63 18.07
CA GLU A 98 -8.75 0.60 17.31
C GLU A 98 -8.68 -0.20 16.01
N ILE A 99 -7.53 -0.82 15.70
CA ILE A 99 -7.30 -1.49 14.41
C ILE A 99 -6.65 -2.86 14.60
N SER A 100 -7.14 -3.83 13.84
CA SER A 100 -6.57 -5.15 13.64
C SER A 100 -6.28 -5.37 12.15
N ILE A 101 -5.46 -6.38 11.83
CA ILE A 101 -5.19 -6.75 10.43
C ILE A 101 -6.48 -7.11 9.68
N ALA A 102 -7.49 -7.64 10.38
CA ALA A 102 -8.77 -8.01 9.79
C ALA A 102 -9.61 -6.80 9.34
N ASP A 103 -9.26 -5.59 9.81
CA ASP A 103 -9.93 -4.35 9.42
C ASP A 103 -9.32 -3.73 8.15
N LEU A 104 -8.21 -4.29 7.66
CA LEU A 104 -7.56 -3.85 6.42
C LEU A 104 -8.19 -4.50 5.19
N SER A 105 -8.43 -3.70 4.17
CA SER A 105 -8.73 -4.19 2.82
C SER A 105 -7.47 -4.20 1.95
N GLU A 106 -7.51 -4.95 0.84
CA GLU A 106 -6.44 -4.96 -0.17
C GLU A 106 -5.06 -5.28 0.41
N VAL A 107 -5.02 -6.18 1.40
CA VAL A 107 -3.77 -6.54 2.08
C VAL A 107 -2.84 -7.24 1.11
N GLN A 108 -1.63 -6.71 0.96
CA GLN A 108 -0.58 -7.32 0.14
C GLN A 108 0.75 -7.41 0.90
N LEU A 109 1.46 -8.51 0.67
CA LEU A 109 2.83 -8.66 1.15
C LEU A 109 3.74 -7.79 0.29
N ILE A 110 4.49 -6.88 0.93
CA ILE A 110 5.43 -6.00 0.24
C ILE A 110 6.87 -6.32 0.57
N TRP A 111 7.12 -6.98 1.71
CA TRP A 111 8.45 -7.42 2.07
C TRP A 111 8.43 -8.64 2.99
N LYS A 112 9.31 -9.59 2.69
CA LYS A 112 9.86 -10.58 3.62
C LYS A 112 11.28 -10.90 3.15
N SER A 113 12.17 -11.25 4.08
CA SER A 113 13.52 -11.65 3.72
C SER A 113 13.51 -12.93 2.87
N GLU A 114 14.54 -13.13 2.05
CA GLU A 114 14.75 -14.37 1.29
C GLU A 114 14.93 -15.59 2.20
N PHE A 115 15.33 -15.37 3.45
CA PHE A 115 15.50 -16.40 4.48
C PHE A 115 14.26 -16.59 5.36
N SER A 116 13.14 -15.95 5.02
CA SER A 116 11.93 -15.97 5.84
C SER A 116 11.36 -17.38 5.96
N SER A 117 10.97 -17.75 7.19
CA SER A 117 10.19 -18.95 7.47
C SER A 117 8.67 -18.69 7.40
N CYS A 118 8.25 -17.48 7.04
CA CYS A 118 6.84 -17.11 6.98
C CYS A 118 6.22 -17.44 5.62
N THR A 119 5.14 -18.22 5.64
CA THR A 119 4.39 -18.68 4.44
C THR A 119 3.30 -17.68 4.02
N VAL A 120 3.55 -16.38 4.20
CA VAL A 120 2.60 -15.31 3.85
C VAL A 120 2.79 -14.94 2.38
N GLY A 121 1.69 -14.67 1.68
CA GLY A 121 1.69 -14.13 0.30
C GLY A 121 2.11 -15.12 -0.81
N GLU A 122 2.05 -16.43 -0.53
CA GLU A 122 2.32 -17.52 -1.50
C GLU A 122 1.07 -17.94 -2.28
#